data_AF-A0A915L438-F1
#
_entry.id   AF-A0A915L438-F1
#
_cell.length_a   1.000
_cell.length_b   1.000
_cell.length_c   1.000
_cell.angle_alpha   90.00
_cell.angle_beta   90.00
_cell.angle_gamma   90.00
#
_symmetry.space_group_name_H-M   'P 1'
#
loop_
_entity.id
_entity.type
_entity.pdbx_description
1 polymer ?
#
loop_
_entity_poly.entity_id
_entity_poly.type
_entity_poly.pdbx_seq_one_letter_code
_entity_poly.pdbx_strand_id
1 'polypeptide(L)'
;CLLDSNRKVKNLFTRRQLPDYKWWLLAGDRYLFQARCSNVKDLHAILKAIAFNEDALINVSSSGVRVIVEDVKCLQANAFLQTELFDEFVLKEE
;
A
#
# COMPACT_ATOMS: atom_id res chain seq x y z
N CYS A 1 -2.78 4.90 -1.23
CA CYS A 1 -1.49 4.62 -0.58
C CYS A 1 -0.47 4.37 -1.69
N LEU A 2 0.54 5.25 -1.82
CA LEU A 2 1.62 5.05 -2.79
C LEU A 2 2.62 4.09 -2.16
N LEU A 3 2.80 2.93 -2.78
CA LEU A 3 3.79 1.94 -2.37
C LEU A 3 4.78 1.79 -3.51
N ASP A 4 5.99 2.32 -3.32
CA ASP A 4 7.12 2.14 -4.24
C ASP A 4 7.88 0.87 -3.87
N SER A 5 8.15 0.06 -4.90
CA SER A 5 8.48 -1.36 -4.84
C SER A 5 9.83 -1.74 -4.21
N ASN A 6 10.58 -0.85 -3.53
CA ASN A 6 11.88 -1.27 -2.99
C ASN A 6 12.61 -0.41 -1.93
N ARG A 7 11.94 0.40 -1.10
CA ARG A 7 12.63 1.04 0.05
C ARG A 7 11.73 1.13 1.28
N LYS A 8 12.34 0.77 2.44
CA LYS A 8 11.88 1.01 3.82
C LYS A 8 10.67 1.94 3.88
N VAL A 9 9.52 1.40 4.30
CA VAL A 9 8.30 2.15 4.59
C VAL A 9 8.59 3.04 5.80
N LYS A 10 9.22 4.19 5.58
CA LYS A 10 9.30 5.24 6.59
C LYS A 10 7.92 5.90 6.61
N ASN A 11 7.19 5.63 7.69
CA ASN A 11 6.11 6.44 8.24
C ASN A 11 5.94 7.80 7.55
N LEU A 12 5.03 7.88 6.59
CA LEU A 12 4.66 9.12 5.91
C LEU A 12 3.24 9.56 6.29
N PHE A 13 2.92 9.41 7.58
CA PHE A 13 1.98 10.30 8.27
C PHE A 13 2.73 11.57 8.70
N THR A 14 3.25 12.34 7.76
CA THR A 14 3.69 13.72 8.03
C THR A 14 2.92 14.68 7.16
N ARG A 15 1.89 15.23 7.78
CA ARG A 15 1.10 16.40 7.41
C ARG A 15 2.03 17.59 7.12
N ARG A 16 2.52 17.73 5.88
CA ARG A 16 3.03 19.01 5.36
C ARG A 16 1.97 19.56 4.43
N GLN A 17 1.26 20.57 4.91
CA GLN A 17 0.25 21.30 4.17
C GLN A 17 0.94 22.12 3.08
N LEU A 18 0.91 21.64 1.84
CA LEU A 18 1.38 22.34 0.64
C LEU A 18 0.16 22.96 -0.08
N PRO A 19 0.29 24.17 -0.66
CA PRO A 19 -0.81 24.85 -1.34
C PRO A 19 -1.29 24.09 -2.59
N ASP A 20 -2.61 24.02 -2.80
CA ASP A 20 -3.33 23.11 -3.72
C ASP A 20 -2.82 23.07 -5.16
N TYR A 21 -2.21 24.14 -5.66
CA TYR A 21 -1.78 24.24 -7.06
C TYR A 21 -0.35 23.74 -7.31
N LYS A 22 0.43 23.41 -6.26
CA LYS A 22 1.86 23.07 -6.38
C LYS A 22 2.15 21.57 -6.46
N TRP A 23 1.13 20.72 -6.33
CA TRP A 23 1.26 19.26 -6.27
C TRP A 23 1.49 18.64 -7.66
N TRP A 24 0.98 19.29 -8.72
CA TRP A 24 0.95 18.76 -10.10
C TRP A 24 2.25 18.95 -10.90
N LEU A 25 3.16 19.82 -10.43
CA LEU A 25 4.30 20.31 -11.23
C LEU A 25 5.66 19.68 -10.90
N LEU A 26 5.76 18.83 -9.86
CA LEU A 26 7.06 18.31 -9.38
C LEU A 26 7.16 16.79 -9.30
N ALA A 27 6.08 16.05 -9.54
CA ALA A 27 6.12 14.60 -9.62
C ALA A 27 5.72 14.23 -11.04
N GLY A 28 6.69 13.87 -11.87
CA GLY A 28 6.39 13.15 -13.11
C GLY A 28 5.47 11.99 -12.77
N ASP A 29 4.38 11.87 -13.52
CA ASP A 29 3.19 11.06 -13.26
C ASP A 29 3.43 9.53 -13.41
N ARG A 30 4.56 9.05 -12.89
CA ARG A 30 5.03 7.66 -13.00
C ARG A 30 4.78 6.93 -11.69
N TYR A 31 3.51 6.79 -11.33
CA TYR A 31 3.11 5.79 -10.35
C TYR A 31 3.11 4.41 -11.01
N LEU A 32 3.76 3.43 -10.37
CA LEU A 32 3.71 2.02 -10.80
C LEU A 32 2.43 1.34 -10.33
N PHE A 33 1.89 1.75 -9.18
CA PHE A 33 0.69 1.17 -8.61
C PHE A 33 -0.25 2.25 -8.07
N GLN A 34 -1.55 2.12 -8.39
CA GLN A 34 -2.63 2.94 -7.86
C GLN A 34 -3.83 2.05 -7.57
N ALA A 35 -4.44 2.24 -6.40
CA ALA A 35 -5.70 1.59 -6.09
C ALA A 35 -6.65 2.53 -5.34
N ARG A 36 -7.95 2.38 -5.59
CA ARG A 36 -9.06 3.07 -4.92
C ARG A 36 -9.94 2.05 -4.21
N CYS A 37 -10.32 2.35 -2.97
CA CYS A 37 -11.22 1.51 -2.20
C CYS A 37 -12.20 2.40 -1.43
N SER A 38 -13.49 2.25 -1.68
CA SER A 38 -14.57 2.97 -1.02
C SER A 38 -14.91 2.33 0.32
N ASN A 39 -14.85 0.99 0.41
CA ASN A 39 -15.09 0.25 1.64
C ASN A 39 -13.79 -0.08 2.38
N VAL A 40 -13.26 0.93 3.08
CA VAL A 40 -12.01 0.80 3.86
C VAL A 40 -12.14 -0.13 5.06
N LYS A 41 -13.37 -0.50 5.48
CA LYS A 41 -13.59 -1.34 6.68
C LYS A 41 -13.02 -2.74 6.50
N ASP A 42 -13.23 -3.34 5.34
CA ASP A 42 -12.79 -4.71 5.05
C ASP A 42 -11.26 -4.74 4.94
N LEU A 43 -10.70 -3.76 4.24
CA LEU A 43 -9.24 -3.57 4.16
C LEU A 43 -8.63 -3.35 5.55
N HIS A 44 -9.23 -2.48 6.36
CA HIS A 44 -8.75 -2.18 7.71
C HIS A 44 -8.82 -3.41 8.63
N ALA A 45 -9.92 -4.17 8.58
CA ALA A 45 -10.08 -5.38 9.39
C ALA A 45 -9.00 -6.43 9.07
N ILE A 46 -8.75 -6.67 7.78
CA ILE A 46 -7.73 -7.62 7.32
C ILE A 46 -6.33 -7.15 7.75
N LEU A 47 -5.98 -5.89 7.48
CA LEU A 47 -4.66 -5.36 7.83
C LEU A 47 -4.43 -5.32 9.35
N LYS A 48 -5.46 -4.96 10.12
CA LYS A 48 -5.38 -4.95 11.59
C LYS A 48 -5.15 -6.35 12.16
N ALA A 49 -5.69 -7.39 11.54
CA ALA A 49 -5.49 -8.77 11.98
C ALA A 49 -4.04 -9.25 11.86
N ILE A 50 -3.25 -8.64 10.96
CA ILE A 50 -1.85 -9.01 10.72
C ILE A 50 -0.85 -7.95 11.18
N ALA A 51 -1.31 -6.82 11.74
CA ALA A 51 -0.48 -5.69 12.16
C ALA A 51 0.12 -5.91 13.56
N PHE A 52 0.92 -6.96 13.73
CA PHE A 52 1.68 -7.23 14.97
C PHE A 52 3.13 -6.75 14.93
N ASN A 53 3.61 -6.23 13.79
CA ASN A 53 4.92 -5.61 13.65
C ASN A 53 4.81 -4.25 12.93
N GLU A 54 5.80 -3.37 13.11
CA GLU A 54 5.87 -2.06 12.46
C GLU A 54 6.24 -2.17 10.97
N ASP A 55 7.02 -3.20 10.61
CA ASP A 55 7.49 -3.44 9.25
C ASP A 55 6.65 -4.52 8.54
N ALA A 56 6.32 -4.26 7.27
CA ALA A 56 5.60 -5.19 6.40
C ALA A 56 6.19 -5.17 4.98
N LEU A 57 6.25 -6.33 4.34
CA LEU A 57 6.57 -6.51 2.93
C LEU A 57 5.27 -6.52 2.12
N ILE A 58 5.20 -5.70 1.06
CA ILE A 58 4.01 -5.62 0.22
C ILE A 58 4.39 -5.97 -1.22
N ASN A 59 3.80 -7.05 -1.73
CA ASN A 59 3.96 -7.49 -3.11
C ASN A 59 2.68 -7.19 -3.88
N VAL A 60 2.81 -6.42 -4.96
CA VAL A 60 1.68 -6.06 -5.81
C VAL A 60 1.77 -6.86 -7.12
N SER A 61 0.69 -7.51 -7.50
CA SER A 61 0.56 -8.24 -8.75
C SER A 61 -0.77 -7.90 -9.44
N SER A 62 -0.94 -8.32 -10.69
CA SER A 62 -2.19 -8.15 -11.43
C SER A 62 -3.40 -8.82 -10.75
N SER A 63 -3.17 -9.79 -9.87
CA SER A 63 -4.19 -10.47 -9.07
C SER A 63 -4.53 -9.81 -7.73
N GLY A 64 -3.78 -8.79 -7.30
CA GLY A 64 -4.03 -8.11 -6.03
C GLY A 64 -2.77 -7.70 -5.27
N VAL A 65 -2.96 -7.37 -3.98
CA VAL A 65 -1.91 -6.95 -3.06
C VAL A 65 -1.70 -8.04 -2.00
N ARG A 66 -0.47 -8.54 -1.89
CA ARG A 66 -0.05 -9.41 -0.80
C ARG A 66 0.70 -8.60 0.24
N VAL A 67 0.28 -8.66 1.49
CA VAL A 67 0.94 -8.04 2.63
C VAL A 67 1.48 -9.14 3.53
N ILE A 68 2.77 -9.08 3.81
CA ILE A 68 3.50 -10.04 4.63
C ILE A 68 4.09 -9.29 5.81
N VAL A 69 3.78 -9.73 7.01
CA VAL A 69 4.34 -9.20 8.26
C VAL A 69 5.12 -10.32 8.92
N GLU A 70 6.37 -10.07 9.28
CA GLU A 70 7.27 -11.06 9.88
C GLU A 70 7.80 -10.52 11.20
N ASP A 71 7.86 -11.37 12.22
CA ASP A 71 8.54 -11.12 13.49
C ASP A 71 9.72 -12.09 13.65
N VAL A 72 10.83 -11.58 14.15
CA VAL A 72 12.22 -12.08 14.13
C VAL A 72 12.33 -13.62 14.14
N LYS A 73 12.11 -14.24 12.96
CA LYS A 73 12.20 -15.68 12.63
C LYS A 73 11.19 -16.62 13.31
N CYS A 74 10.18 -16.11 14.02
CA CYS A 74 9.24 -16.97 14.78
C CYS A 74 7.80 -16.92 14.28
N LEU A 75 7.38 -15.83 13.65
CA LEU A 75 6.00 -15.67 13.20
C LEU A 75 5.96 -14.90 11.88
N GLN A 76 5.18 -15.42 10.94
CA GLN A 76 4.89 -14.73 9.69
C GLN A 76 3.38 -14.79 9.45
N ALA A 77 2.78 -13.64 9.18
CA ALA A 77 1.42 -13.56 8.67
C ALA A 77 1.42 -13.04 7.26
N ASN A 78 0.43 -13.51 6.50
CA ASN A 78 0.23 -13.15 5.12
C ASN A 78 -1.24 -12.84 4.90
N ALA A 79 -1.54 -11.63 4.44
CA ALA A 79 -2.85 -11.25 3.96
C ALA A 79 -2.79 -11.06 2.44
N PHE A 80 -3.76 -11.64 1.75
CA PHE A 80 -3.93 -11.44 0.32
C PHE A 80 -5.21 -10.66 0.06
N LEU A 81 -5.06 -9.47 -0.50
CA LEU A 81 -6.12 -8.55 -0.87
C LEU A 81 -6.31 -8.68 -2.38
N GLN A 82 -7.38 -9.35 -2.77
CA GLN A 82 -7.76 -9.51 -4.16
C GLN A 82 -8.10 -8.17 -4.82
N THR A 83 -7.84 -8.07 -6.12
CA THR A 83 -8.18 -6.90 -6.97
C THR A 83 -9.62 -6.46 -6.83
N GLU A 84 -10.54 -7.41 -6.64
CA GLU A 84 -11.98 -7.23 -6.49
C GLU A 84 -12.37 -6.46 -5.22
N LEU A 85 -11.46 -6.34 -4.24
CA LEU A 85 -11.64 -5.53 -3.04
C LEU A 85 -11.52 -4.02 -3.34
N PHE A 86 -10.95 -3.67 -4.49
CA PHE A 86 -10.68 -2.30 -4.89
C PHE A 86 -11.63 -1.86 -6.00
N ASP A 87 -12.16 -0.64 -5.92
CA ASP A 87 -12.99 -0.06 -6.98
C ASP A 87 -12.15 0.29 -8.22
N GLU A 88 -10.88 0.63 -7.99
CA GLU A 88 -9.89 0.82 -9.05
C GLU A 88 -8.60 0.14 -8.62
N PHE A 89 -7.97 -0.59 -9.52
CA PHE A 89 -6.67 -1.22 -9.33
C PHE A 89 -5.88 -1.12 -10.63
N VAL A 90 -4.82 -0.31 -10.61
CA VAL A 90 -3.96 -0.03 -11.76
C VAL A 90 -2.54 -0.37 -11.36
N LEU A 91 -1.97 -1.38 -12.02
CA LEU A 91 -0.56 -1.72 -11.96
C LEU A 91 0.03 -1.44 -13.34
N LYS A 92 0.92 -0.46 -13.44
CA LYS A 92 1.68 -0.20 -14.66
C LYS A 92 2.83 -1.20 -14.70
N GLU A 93 2.87 -1.99 -15.75
CA GLU A 93 4.05 -2.80 -16.07
C GLU A 93 5.21 -1.84 -16.39
N GLU A 94 6.40 -2.16 -15.87
CA GLU A 94 7.62 -1.37 -16.05
C GLU A 94 8.20 -1.54 -17.46
#